data_AF-A0A512N970-F1
#
_entry.id   AF-A0A512N970-F1
#
_cell.length_a   1.000
_cell.length_b   1.000
_cell.length_c   1.000
_cell.angle_alpha   90.00
_cell.angle_beta   90.00
_cell.angle_gamma   90.00
#
_symmetry.space_group_name_H-M   'P 1'
#
loop_
_entity.id
_entity.type
_entity.pdbx_description
1 polymer ?
#
loop_
_entity_poly.entity_id
_entity_poly.type
_entity_poly.pdbx_seq_one_letter_code
_entity_poly.pdbx_strand_id
1 'polypeptide(L)'
;MLNVHLYFAKLFGCHIADLNVAIDLSPFRRAILDSVAHPGLYLNFGFGLTDGGEPHVGTSDIELVTKSGANTILAATWFQGVANLSVRVTFADAERQRLKSLADAWHPDRGTSLRIVDYTR
;
A
#
# COMPACT_ATOMS: atom_id res chain seq x y z
N MET A 1 0.26 -2.54 15.77
CA MET A 1 0.29 -2.60 14.29
C MET A 1 0.02 -1.27 13.60
N LEU A 2 -0.65 -0.30 14.24
CA LEU A 2 -0.84 1.04 13.66
C LEU A 2 0.46 1.72 13.21
N ASN A 3 1.55 1.63 13.99
CA ASN A 3 2.83 2.26 13.60
C ASN A 3 3.41 1.68 12.30
N VAL A 4 3.17 0.40 11.99
CA VAL A 4 3.54 -0.21 10.70
C VAL A 4 2.73 0.45 9.58
N HIS A 5 1.42 0.61 9.79
CA HIS A 5 0.54 1.33 8.85
C HIS A 5 1.01 2.76 8.61
N LEU A 6 1.31 3.51 9.67
CA LEU A 6 1.75 4.91 9.59
C LEU A 6 3.12 5.05 8.91
N TYR A 7 4.02 4.08 9.13
CA TYR A 7 5.29 4.02 8.42
C TYR A 7 5.07 3.91 6.91
N PHE A 8 4.22 2.99 6.46
CA PHE A 8 3.91 2.84 5.03
C PHE A 8 3.08 4.00 4.49
N ALA A 9 2.21 4.62 5.30
CA ALA A 9 1.50 5.84 4.92
C ALA A 9 2.48 6.99 4.65
N LYS A 10 3.51 7.15 5.49
CA LYS A 10 4.57 8.13 5.27
C LYS A 10 5.33 7.86 3.97
N LEU A 11 5.87 6.65 3.81
CA LEU A 11 6.67 6.32 2.63
C LEU A 11 5.87 6.48 1.33
N PHE A 12 4.67 5.91 1.30
CA PHE A 12 3.82 5.97 0.12
C PHE A 12 3.37 7.40 -0.20
N GLY A 13 3.03 8.19 0.83
CA GLY A 13 2.71 9.61 0.66
C GLY A 13 3.88 10.43 0.10
N CYS A 14 5.13 10.14 0.53
CA CYS A 14 6.32 10.73 -0.07
C CYS A 14 6.46 10.35 -1.55
N HIS A 15 6.31 9.07 -1.90
CA HIS A 15 6.39 8.65 -3.30
C HIS A 15 5.31 9.28 -4.19
N ILE A 16 4.08 9.43 -3.70
CA ILE A 16 3.01 10.18 -4.40
C ILE A 16 3.45 11.62 -4.67
N ALA A 17 4.03 12.29 -3.66
CA ALA A 17 4.48 13.67 -3.77
C ALA A 17 5.64 13.80 -4.78
N ASP A 18 6.64 12.94 -4.66
CA ASP A 18 7.85 12.95 -5.50
C ASP A 18 7.51 12.69 -6.98
N LEU A 19 6.55 11.81 -7.25
CA LEU A 19 6.08 11.47 -8.60
C LEU A 19 4.96 12.38 -9.11
N ASN A 20 4.54 13.38 -8.32
CA ASN A 20 3.44 14.29 -8.63
C ASN A 20 2.13 13.56 -9.05
N VAL A 21 1.82 12.46 -8.37
CA VAL A 21 0.60 11.68 -8.61
C VAL A 21 -0.60 12.45 -8.06
N ALA A 22 -1.68 12.55 -8.84
CA ALA A 22 -2.89 13.30 -8.49
C ALA A 22 -3.76 12.61 -7.41
N ILE A 23 -3.19 12.36 -6.23
CA ILE A 23 -3.85 11.85 -5.02
C ILE A 23 -3.76 12.93 -3.94
N ASP A 24 -4.87 13.21 -3.24
CA ASP A 24 -4.87 14.14 -2.12
C ASP A 24 -4.03 13.59 -0.95
N LEU A 25 -3.00 14.33 -0.55
CA LEU A 25 -2.09 13.98 0.55
C LEU A 25 -2.62 14.42 1.92
N SER A 26 -3.71 15.18 1.98
CA SER A 26 -4.29 15.66 3.26
C SER A 26 -4.65 14.51 4.21
N PRO A 27 -5.26 13.39 3.76
CA PRO A 27 -5.53 12.24 4.61
C PRO A 27 -4.26 11.54 5.11
N PHE A 28 -3.18 11.50 4.31
CA PHE A 28 -1.87 10.97 4.73
C PHE A 28 -1.26 11.79 5.84
N ARG A 29 -1.23 13.12 5.65
CA ARG A 29 -0.77 14.06 6.68
C ARG A 29 -1.54 13.88 7.98
N ARG A 30 -2.88 13.82 7.88
CA ARG A 30 -3.76 13.65 9.03
C ARG A 30 -3.50 12.34 9.76
N ALA A 31 -3.40 11.23 9.04
CA ALA A 31 -3.10 9.91 9.62
C ALA A 31 -1.85 9.94 10.49
N ILE A 32 -0.78 10.58 9.99
CA ILE A 32 0.50 10.68 10.70
C ILE A 32 0.40 11.61 11.92
N LEU A 33 -0.15 12.81 11.76
CA LEU A 33 -0.21 13.82 12.84
C LEU A 33 -1.18 13.42 13.96
N ASP A 34 -2.35 12.89 13.59
CA ASP A 34 -3.39 12.51 14.56
C ASP A 34 -3.15 11.10 15.11
N SER A 35 -2.13 10.38 14.63
CA SER A 35 -1.87 8.97 14.97
C SER A 35 -3.09 8.08 14.73
N VAL A 36 -3.69 8.17 13.54
CA VAL A 36 -4.87 7.38 13.13
C VAL A 36 -4.61 6.63 11.83
N ALA A 37 -5.32 5.54 11.60
CA ALA A 37 -5.17 4.77 10.36
C ALA A 37 -5.60 5.60 9.14
N HIS A 38 -4.80 5.57 8.07
CA HIS A 38 -5.20 6.12 6.78
C HIS A 38 -6.30 5.23 6.15
N PRO A 39 -7.52 5.76 5.89
CA PRO A 39 -8.70 4.95 5.56
C PRO A 39 -8.63 4.25 4.19
N GLY A 40 -7.82 4.80 3.28
CA GLY A 40 -7.65 4.29 1.93
C GLY A 40 -6.38 3.47 1.73
N LEU A 41 -5.59 3.18 2.77
CA LEU A 41 -4.30 2.50 2.60
C LEU A 41 -4.38 1.08 3.12
N TYR A 42 -3.94 0.10 2.34
CA TYR A 42 -4.02 -1.32 2.70
C TYR A 42 -2.67 -1.97 2.47
N LEU A 43 -2.33 -2.94 3.30
CA LEU A 43 -1.04 -3.63 3.23
C LEU A 43 -1.23 -5.13 3.04
N ASN A 44 -0.44 -5.73 2.16
CA ASN A 44 -0.25 -7.17 2.11
C ASN A 44 1.21 -7.49 2.34
N PHE A 45 1.45 -8.57 3.08
CA PHE A 45 2.79 -9.05 3.37
C PHE A 45 2.92 -10.44 2.78
N GLY A 46 4.02 -10.68 2.08
CA GLY A 46 4.37 -12.01 1.65
C GLY A 46 5.84 -12.28 1.83
N PHE A 47 6.19 -13.56 1.90
CA PHE A 47 7.56 -14.01 1.86
C PHE A 47 7.76 -14.93 0.66
N GLY A 48 8.98 -14.97 0.13
CA GLY A 48 9.29 -15.82 -1.01
C GLY A 48 10.51 -15.34 -1.77
N LEU A 49 10.88 -16.11 -2.78
CA LEU A 49 11.93 -15.73 -3.71
C LEU A 49 11.45 -14.54 -4.52
N THR A 50 12.11 -13.40 -4.34
CA THR A 50 11.95 -12.24 -5.20
C THR A 50 12.73 -12.45 -6.49
N ASP A 51 12.38 -11.66 -7.51
CA ASP A 51 12.85 -11.74 -8.91
C ASP A 51 14.14 -12.56 -9.14
N GLY A 52 14.03 -13.67 -9.88
CA GLY A 52 15.16 -14.52 -10.22
C GLY A 52 15.63 -15.53 -9.15
N GLY A 53 14.95 -15.66 -8.02
CA GLY A 53 15.33 -16.65 -6.99
C GLY A 53 16.16 -16.08 -5.84
N GLU A 54 16.35 -14.77 -5.80
CA GLU A 54 17.27 -14.11 -4.86
C GLU A 54 16.54 -13.13 -3.95
N PRO A 55 16.99 -12.93 -2.70
CA PRO A 55 16.47 -11.89 -1.83
C PRO A 55 16.62 -10.50 -2.47
N HIS A 56 15.52 -9.75 -2.55
CA HIS A 56 15.48 -8.44 -3.19
C HIS A 56 15.31 -7.35 -2.12
N VAL A 57 16.12 -6.31 -2.26
CA VAL A 57 15.98 -5.07 -1.50
C VAL A 57 15.74 -3.96 -2.50
N GLY A 58 14.60 -3.31 -2.39
CA GLY A 58 14.21 -2.30 -3.38
C GLY A 58 12.74 -1.98 -3.35
N THR A 59 12.33 -1.22 -4.34
CA THR A 59 10.97 -0.70 -4.48
C THR A 59 10.56 -0.75 -5.94
N SER A 60 9.30 -1.07 -6.22
CA SER A 60 8.75 -0.96 -7.58
C SER A 60 8.43 0.48 -7.93
N ASP A 61 8.14 0.73 -9.21
CA ASP A 61 7.36 1.91 -9.61
C ASP A 61 5.95 1.85 -9.02
N ILE A 62 5.27 3.00 -8.97
CA ILE A 62 3.85 3.06 -8.60
C ILE A 62 3.00 2.69 -9.81
N GLU A 63 2.21 1.63 -9.68
CA GLU A 63 1.19 1.28 -10.65
C GLU A 63 -0.11 2.01 -10.34
N LEU A 64 -0.71 2.67 -11.34
CA LEU A 64 -1.91 3.47 -11.17
C LEU A 64 -3.11 2.85 -11.90
N VAL A 65 -4.27 2.89 -11.25
CA VAL A 65 -5.56 2.59 -11.86
C VAL A 65 -6.35 3.88 -11.95
N THR A 66 -6.63 4.33 -13.17
CA THR A 66 -7.38 5.56 -13.43
C THR A 66 -8.82 5.28 -13.85
N LYS A 67 -9.70 6.25 -13.63
CA LYS A 67 -11.07 6.21 -14.16
C LYS A 67 -11.05 6.53 -15.64
N SER A 68 -11.72 5.72 -16.47
CA SER A 68 -11.79 5.96 -17.91
C SER A 68 -12.35 7.36 -18.20
N GLY A 69 -11.65 8.14 -19.04
CA GLY A 69 -12.05 9.49 -19.41
C GLY A 69 -11.83 10.58 -18.35
N ALA A 70 -11.18 10.28 -17.22
CA ALA A 70 -10.88 11.26 -16.17
C ALA A 70 -9.45 11.10 -15.62
N ASN A 71 -8.84 12.18 -15.15
CA ASN A 71 -7.53 12.14 -14.47
C ASN A 71 -7.64 11.73 -12.98
N THR A 72 -8.67 10.96 -12.64
CA THR A 72 -8.94 10.52 -11.27
C THR A 72 -8.27 9.19 -11.02
N ILE A 73 -7.38 9.15 -10.02
CA ILE A 73 -6.75 7.92 -9.55
C ILE A 73 -7.72 7.17 -8.63
N LEU A 74 -8.11 5.96 -9.02
CA LEU A 74 -9.00 5.09 -8.24
C LEU A 74 -8.22 4.16 -7.31
N ALA A 75 -7.03 3.74 -7.72
CA ALA A 75 -6.13 2.96 -6.89
C ALA A 75 -4.68 3.19 -7.32
N ALA A 76 -3.76 2.94 -6.39
CA ALA A 76 -2.33 2.95 -6.65
C ALA A 76 -1.66 1.81 -5.88
N THR A 77 -0.71 1.12 -6.51
CA THR A 77 0.00 -0.02 -5.92
C THR A 77 1.49 0.21 -5.98
N TRP A 78 2.17 -0.13 -4.89
CA TRP A 78 3.62 -0.02 -4.76
C TRP A 78 4.15 -1.19 -3.95
N PHE A 79 5.29 -1.73 -4.34
CA PHE A 79 5.94 -2.84 -3.64
C PHE A 79 7.23 -2.37 -2.99
N GLN A 80 7.47 -2.82 -1.77
CA GLN A 80 8.76 -2.71 -1.08
C GLN A 80 9.26 -4.12 -0.74
N GLY A 81 10.45 -4.44 -1.22
CA GLY A 81 11.19 -5.66 -0.88
C GLY A 81 12.24 -5.38 0.18
N VAL A 82 12.29 -6.24 1.20
CA VAL A 82 13.37 -6.29 2.19
C VAL A 82 13.77 -7.75 2.41
N ALA A 83 14.86 -8.16 1.77
CA ALA A 83 15.34 -9.54 1.76
C ALA A 83 14.27 -10.50 1.23
N ASN A 84 13.75 -11.38 2.08
CA ASN A 84 12.71 -12.37 1.72
C ASN A 84 11.29 -11.89 2.03
N LEU A 85 11.11 -10.64 2.48
CA LEU A 85 9.81 -10.05 2.76
C LEU A 85 9.44 -9.05 1.66
N SER A 86 8.24 -9.19 1.10
CA SER A 86 7.63 -8.22 0.20
C SER A 86 6.39 -7.62 0.84
N VAL A 87 6.30 -6.29 0.78
CA VAL A 87 5.13 -5.54 1.22
C VAL A 87 4.50 -4.89 0.01
N ARG A 88 3.26 -5.26 -0.29
CA ARG A 88 2.43 -4.54 -1.25
C ARG A 88 1.62 -3.51 -0.50
N VAL A 89 1.83 -2.24 -0.86
CA VAL A 89 1.05 -1.11 -0.40
C VAL A 89 0.02 -0.77 -1.47
N THR A 90 -1.25 -0.73 -1.09
CA THR A 90 -2.34 -0.38 -2.00
C THR A 90 -3.11 0.79 -1.44
N PHE A 91 -3.14 1.89 -2.18
CA PHE A 91 -4.13 2.95 -1.99
C PHE A 91 -5.38 2.64 -2.80
N ALA A 92 -6.55 2.83 -2.19
CA ALA A 92 -7.84 2.72 -2.84
C ALA A 92 -8.74 3.91 -2.44
N ASP A 93 -9.36 4.52 -3.44
CA ASP A 93 -10.36 5.55 -3.22
C ASP A 93 -11.63 4.98 -2.56
N ALA A 94 -12.55 5.85 -2.17
CA ALA A 94 -13.78 5.44 -1.49
C ALA A 94 -14.63 4.47 -2.32
N GLU A 95 -14.62 4.59 -3.66
CA GLU A 95 -15.34 3.67 -4.56
C GLU A 95 -14.70 2.27 -4.55
N ARG A 96 -13.38 2.18 -4.40
CA ARG A 96 -12.62 0.92 -4.50
C ARG A 96 -12.30 0.24 -3.17
N GLN A 97 -12.50 0.89 -2.03
CA GLN A 97 -12.28 0.30 -0.70
C GLN A 97 -13.07 -0.98 -0.41
N ARG A 98 -14.18 -1.21 -1.16
CA ARG A 98 -15.04 -2.41 -1.02
C ARG A 98 -14.75 -3.51 -2.04
N LEU A 99 -13.74 -3.35 -2.90
CA LEU A 99 -13.43 -4.36 -3.91
C LEU A 99 -12.89 -5.65 -3.28
N LYS A 100 -13.28 -6.78 -3.87
CA LYS A 100 -12.81 -8.11 -3.45
C LYS A 100 -11.29 -8.26 -3.52
N SER A 101 -10.62 -7.52 -4.39
CA SER A 101 -9.15 -7.51 -4.49
C SER A 101 -8.46 -7.03 -3.21
N LEU A 102 -9.18 -6.32 -2.33
CA LEU A 102 -8.69 -5.89 -1.01
C LEU A 102 -9.12 -6.84 0.12
N ALA A 103 -9.81 -7.95 -0.16
CA ALA A 103 -10.33 -8.84 0.88
C ALA A 103 -9.20 -9.41 1.76
N ASP A 104 -8.08 -9.77 1.15
CA ASP A 104 -6.91 -10.30 1.86
C ASP A 104 -5.94 -9.21 2.34
N ALA A 105 -6.24 -7.95 2.04
CA ALA A 105 -5.40 -6.82 2.45
C ALA A 105 -5.69 -6.41 3.90
N TRP A 106 -4.61 -6.23 4.65
CA TRP A 106 -4.65 -5.83 6.04
C TRP A 106 -4.85 -4.32 6.17
N HIS A 107 -5.69 -3.93 7.12
CA HIS A 107 -5.91 -2.56 7.56
C HIS A 107 -6.11 -2.58 9.09
N PRO A 108 -5.61 -1.60 9.87
CA PRO A 108 -5.79 -1.55 11.31
C PRO A 108 -7.24 -1.74 11.79
N ASP A 109 -8.19 -1.11 11.10
CA ASP A 109 -9.63 -1.20 11.40
C ASP A 109 -10.24 -2.59 11.17
N ARG A 110 -9.55 -3.49 10.46
CA ARG A 110 -9.99 -4.87 10.20
C ARG A 110 -9.44 -5.89 11.19
N GLY A 111 -8.55 -5.47 12.09
CA GLY A 111 -8.00 -6.32 13.14
C GLY A 111 -6.53 -6.06 13.44
N THR A 112 -6.07 -6.61 14.55
CA THR A 112 -4.70 -6.41 15.06
C THR A 112 -3.69 -7.44 14.53
N SER A 113 -4.16 -8.53 13.94
CA SER A 113 -3.31 -9.57 13.35
C SER A 113 -3.06 -9.32 11.88
N LEU A 114 -1.80 -9.38 11.48
CA LEU A 114 -1.37 -9.31 10.10
C LEU A 114 -0.98 -10.70 9.62
N ARG A 115 -1.40 -11.05 8.40
CA ARG A 115 -1.04 -12.33 7.76
C ARG A 115 0.12 -12.10 6.79
N ILE A 116 1.09 -13.00 6.83
CA ILE A 116 2.17 -13.07 5.87
C ILE A 116 1.93 -14.32 5.03
N VAL A 117 1.85 -14.14 3.70
CA VAL A 117 1.51 -15.21 2.75
C VAL A 117 2.77 -15.68 2.02
N ASP A 118 2.85 -16.98 1.72
CA ASP A 118 3.90 -17.51 0.87
C ASP A 118 3.60 -17.12 -0.60
N TYR A 119 4.45 -16.32 -1.22
CA TYR A 119 4.32 -15.92 -2.64
C TYR A 119 4.94 -16.95 -3.60
N THR A 120 5.54 -18.03 -3.10
CA THR A 120 6.10 -19.10 -3.92
C THR A 120 5.10 -20.21 -4.25
N ARG A 121 3.88 -20.16 -3.69
CA ARG A 121 2.83 -21.16 -3.87
C ARG A 121 1.71 -20.69 -4.80
#